data_AF-A0A353DKR8-F1
#
_entry.id   AF-A0A353DKR8-F1
#
_cell.length_a   1.000
_cell.length_b   1.000
_cell.length_c   1.000
_cell.angle_alpha   90.00
_cell.angle_beta   90.00
_cell.angle_gamma   90.00
#
_symmetry.space_group_name_H-M   'P 1'
#
loop_
_entity.id
_entity.type
_entity.pdbx_description
1 polymer ?
#
loop_
_entity_poly.entity_id
_entity_poly.type
_entity_poly.pdbx_seq_one_letter_code
_entity_poly.pdbx_strand_id
1 'polypeptide(L)'
;MLAYKKIVWLMSFLPLALSSCGEDKGNSRTVYATFFPIYDMAQKIAGDKYEVHSLTPYGQEPHDYEPTAKEIAGMNDCPAILLNGIGLDKWSDSLPEDLKEKSHVVTEGIKTQ
;
A
#
# COMPACT_ATOMS: atom_id res chain seq x y z
N MET A 1 -30.48 33.72 49.61
CA MET A 1 -29.30 34.62 49.54
C MET A 1 -28.32 34.12 50.61
N LEU A 2 -27.22 33.40 50.38
CA LEU A 2 -26.04 33.73 49.57
C LEU A 2 -25.21 32.48 49.16
N ALA A 3 -25.71 31.24 49.37
CA ALA A 3 -24.88 30.04 49.16
C ALA A 3 -24.94 29.40 47.75
N TYR A 4 -25.93 29.72 46.91
CA TYR A 4 -26.10 29.08 45.59
C TYR A 4 -25.41 29.83 44.43
N LYS A 5 -24.94 31.06 44.67
CA LYS A 5 -24.38 31.94 43.60
C LYS A 5 -22.95 31.58 43.19
N LYS A 6 -22.29 30.65 43.89
CA LYS A 6 -20.93 30.16 43.59
C LYS A 6 -20.90 28.87 42.77
N ILE A 7 -21.98 28.10 42.77
CA ILE A 7 -22.06 26.79 42.08
C ILE A 7 -22.36 26.95 40.58
N VAL A 8 -22.99 28.06 40.19
CA VAL A 8 -23.31 28.35 38.78
C VAL A 8 -22.07 28.65 37.92
N TRP A 9 -20.92 28.97 38.53
CA TRP A 9 -19.69 29.28 37.78
C TRP A 9 -18.83 28.06 37.42
N LEU A 10 -19.19 26.85 37.85
CA LEU A 10 -18.38 25.64 37.59
C LEU A 10 -18.93 24.73 36.47
N MET A 11 -20.02 25.12 35.80
CA MET A 11 -20.59 24.38 34.66
C MET A 11 -20.23 24.98 33.28
N SER A 12 -19.18 25.79 33.19
CA SER A 12 -18.72 26.40 31.92
C SER A 12 -17.31 25.97 31.53
N PHE A 13 -16.97 24.70 31.75
CA PHE A 13 -15.83 24.06 31.11
C PHE A 13 -16.35 22.81 30.40
N LEU A 14 -17.02 23.03 29.27
CA LEU A 14 -17.27 22.02 28.26
C LEU A 14 -16.03 22.01 27.36
N PRO A 15 -15.05 21.09 27.54
CA PRO A 15 -14.16 20.82 26.44
C PRO A 15 -15.02 20.14 25.38
N LEU A 16 -15.27 20.85 24.27
CA LEU A 16 -15.56 20.19 23.02
C LEU A 16 -14.34 19.32 22.73
N ALA A 17 -14.41 18.06 23.14
CA ALA A 17 -13.57 17.02 22.58
C ALA A 17 -13.98 16.91 21.12
N LEU A 18 -13.32 17.68 20.26
CA LEU A 18 -13.24 17.41 18.85
C LEU A 18 -12.65 15.99 18.77
N SER A 19 -13.53 15.00 18.61
CA SER A 19 -13.13 13.72 18.04
C SER A 19 -12.57 14.06 16.67
N SER A 20 -11.25 14.20 16.60
CA SER A 20 -10.50 14.12 15.37
C SER A 20 -10.74 12.72 14.83
N CYS A 21 -11.81 12.57 14.06
CA CYS A 21 -11.94 11.46 13.13
C CYS A 21 -10.95 11.75 12.02
N GLY A 22 -9.67 11.49 12.31
CA GLY A 22 -8.74 11.19 11.25
C GLY A 22 -9.24 9.90 10.64
N GLU A 23 -9.71 9.95 9.40
CA GLU A 23 -9.70 8.77 8.56
C GLU A 23 -8.25 8.30 8.57
N ASP A 24 -7.95 7.30 9.41
CA ASP A 24 -6.83 6.43 9.15
C ASP A 24 -7.12 5.85 7.77
N LYS A 25 -6.56 6.49 6.73
CA LYS A 25 -6.38 5.85 5.43
C LYS A 25 -5.41 4.71 5.70
N GLY A 26 -5.93 3.65 6.30
CA GLY A 26 -5.16 2.45 6.61
C GLY A 26 -4.59 1.99 5.29
N ASN A 27 -3.25 2.06 5.18
CA ASN A 27 -2.55 1.61 4.00
C ASN A 27 -3.14 0.27 3.56
N SER A 28 -3.39 0.13 2.26
CA SER A 28 -3.93 -1.10 1.71
C SER A 28 -3.05 -2.27 2.17
N ARG A 29 -3.66 -3.39 2.55
CA ARG A 29 -2.93 -4.63 2.85
C ARG A 29 -2.62 -5.44 1.59
N THR A 30 -2.81 -4.87 0.42
CA THR A 30 -2.53 -5.50 -0.87
C THR A 30 -1.10 -5.22 -1.29
N VAL A 31 -0.27 -6.25 -1.41
CA VAL A 31 1.05 -6.22 -2.06
C VAL A 31 0.87 -6.51 -3.54
N TYR A 32 1.56 -5.78 -4.41
CA TYR A 32 1.53 -6.04 -5.85
C TYR A 32 2.76 -6.88 -6.23
N ALA A 33 2.57 -7.89 -7.08
CA ALA A 33 3.63 -8.71 -7.63
C ALA A 33 3.49 -8.75 -9.15
N THR A 34 4.60 -8.70 -9.88
CA THR A 34 4.53 -8.43 -11.33
C THR A 34 3.92 -9.55 -12.14
N PHE A 35 4.26 -10.80 -11.84
CA PHE A 35 3.74 -11.96 -12.56
C PHE A 35 3.67 -13.20 -11.67
N PHE A 36 3.08 -14.27 -12.22
CA PHE A 36 2.62 -15.43 -11.46
C PHE A 36 3.65 -16.07 -10.51
N PRO A 37 4.91 -16.34 -10.91
CA PRO A 37 5.90 -16.93 -10.00
C PRO A 37 6.21 -16.07 -8.78
N ILE A 38 6.31 -14.74 -8.96
CA ILE A 38 6.55 -13.83 -7.82
C ILE A 38 5.29 -13.74 -6.96
N TYR A 39 4.11 -13.65 -7.58
CA TYR A 39 2.83 -13.69 -6.90
C TYR A 39 2.68 -14.95 -6.03
N ASP A 40 2.91 -16.13 -6.60
CA ASP A 40 2.73 -17.42 -5.92
C ASP A 40 3.70 -17.56 -4.73
N MET A 41 4.96 -17.14 -4.90
CA MET A 41 5.93 -17.11 -3.82
C MET A 41 5.51 -16.12 -2.71
N ALA A 42 5.16 -14.90 -3.09
CA ALA A 42 4.76 -13.85 -2.14
C ALA A 42 3.49 -14.25 -1.38
N GLN A 43 2.50 -14.84 -2.05
CA GLN A 43 1.23 -15.28 -1.45
C GLN A 43 1.46 -16.34 -0.36
N LYS A 44 2.40 -17.27 -0.58
CA LYS A 44 2.78 -18.29 0.41
C LYS A 44 3.47 -17.69 1.64
N ILE A 45 4.25 -16.63 1.45
CA ILE A 45 4.94 -15.91 2.54
C ILE A 45 3.98 -15.00 3.30
N ALA A 46 3.09 -14.30 2.58
CA ALA A 46 2.14 -13.33 3.12
C ALA A 46 1.13 -13.97 4.08
N GLY A 47 0.70 -15.21 3.78
CA GLY A 47 -0.30 -15.90 4.58
C GLY A 47 -1.62 -15.13 4.62
N ASP A 48 -2.10 -14.85 5.82
CA ASP A 48 -3.32 -14.09 6.11
C ASP A 48 -3.08 -12.60 6.40
N LYS A 49 -1.83 -12.15 6.39
CA LYS A 49 -1.45 -10.79 6.81
C LYS A 49 -1.61 -9.76 5.68
N TYR A 50 -1.33 -10.18 4.46
CA TYR A 50 -1.41 -9.36 3.26
C TYR A 50 -2.12 -10.12 2.15
N GLU A 51 -2.91 -9.40 1.37
CA GLU A 51 -3.39 -9.88 0.08
C GLU A 51 -2.28 -9.65 -0.95
N VAL A 52 -2.09 -10.58 -1.89
CA VAL A 52 -1.15 -10.38 -3.00
C VAL A 52 -1.94 -10.27 -4.30
N HIS A 53 -1.64 -9.28 -5.11
CA HIS A 53 -2.22 -9.08 -6.43
C HIS A 53 -1.17 -9.33 -7.51
N SER A 54 -1.46 -10.22 -8.47
CA SER A 54 -0.63 -10.39 -9.67
C SER A 54 -1.02 -9.36 -10.70
N LEU A 55 -0.09 -8.47 -11.08
CA LEU A 55 -0.30 -7.45 -12.10
C LEU A 55 -0.54 -8.10 -13.47
N THR A 56 0.37 -8.97 -13.91
CA THR A 56 0.19 -9.69 -15.18
C THR A 56 -0.95 -10.72 -15.02
N PRO A 57 -2.03 -10.61 -15.82
CA PRO A 57 -3.12 -11.58 -15.77
C PRO A 57 -2.70 -12.96 -16.26
N TYR A 58 -3.40 -14.00 -15.81
CA TYR A 58 -3.13 -15.36 -16.26
C TYR A 58 -3.25 -15.49 -17.79
N GLY A 59 -2.25 -16.09 -18.41
CA GLY A 59 -2.20 -16.29 -19.86
C GLY A 59 -1.75 -15.08 -20.67
N GLN A 60 -1.39 -13.96 -20.02
CA GLN A 60 -0.72 -12.84 -20.69
C GLN A 60 0.80 -12.95 -20.59
N GLU A 61 1.48 -12.39 -21.59
CA GLU A 61 2.93 -12.32 -21.66
C GLU A 61 3.45 -11.20 -20.76
N PRO A 62 4.23 -11.49 -19.70
CA PRO A 62 4.74 -10.48 -18.78
C PRO A 62 5.75 -9.51 -19.41
N HIS A 63 6.49 -9.90 -20.46
CA HIS A 63 7.46 -9.01 -21.12
C HIS A 63 6.81 -7.81 -21.82
N ASP A 64 5.57 -7.97 -22.28
CA ASP A 64 4.82 -6.94 -23.00
C ASP A 64 3.71 -6.31 -22.13
N TYR A 65 3.66 -6.67 -20.85
CA TYR A 65 2.65 -6.16 -19.93
C TYR A 65 2.89 -4.70 -19.56
N GLU A 66 1.80 -3.94 -19.44
CA GLU A 66 1.79 -2.58 -18.91
C GLU A 66 0.65 -2.44 -17.90
N PRO A 67 0.90 -1.90 -16.69
CA PRO A 67 -0.16 -1.70 -15.71
C PRO A 67 -1.19 -0.67 -16.19
N THR A 68 -2.45 -0.94 -15.87
CA THR A 68 -3.53 0.03 -16.08
C THR A 68 -3.41 1.20 -15.10
N ALA A 69 -4.01 2.34 -15.44
CA ALA A 69 -4.11 3.49 -14.53
C ALA A 69 -4.77 3.14 -13.18
N LYS A 70 -5.66 2.13 -13.17
CA LYS A 70 -6.30 1.64 -11.94
C LYS A 70 -5.32 0.90 -11.03
N GLU A 71 -4.44 0.08 -11.60
CA GLU A 71 -3.40 -0.62 -10.83
C GLU A 71 -2.36 0.35 -10.32
N ILE A 72 -1.93 1.32 -11.14
CA ILE A 72 -1.03 2.41 -10.70
C ILE A 72 -1.63 3.16 -9.51
N ALA A 73 -2.93 3.51 -9.59
CA ALA A 73 -3.62 4.14 -8.47
C ALA A 73 -3.65 3.24 -7.23
N GLY A 74 -3.87 1.94 -7.40
CA GLY A 74 -3.85 0.97 -6.30
C GLY A 74 -2.47 0.76 -5.66
N MET A 75 -1.39 0.92 -6.44
CA MET A 75 -0.02 0.86 -5.95
C MET A 75 0.36 2.06 -5.07
N ASN A 76 -0.30 3.22 -5.23
CA ASN A 76 -0.05 4.39 -4.38
C ASN A 76 -0.31 4.14 -2.89
N ASP A 77 -1.32 3.34 -2.56
CA ASP A 77 -1.71 3.05 -1.18
C ASP A 77 -1.17 1.69 -0.69
N CYS A 78 -0.39 1.00 -1.52
CA CYS A 78 0.14 -0.33 -1.20
C CYS A 78 1.36 -0.26 -0.26
N PRO A 79 1.66 -1.36 0.46
CA PRO A 79 2.82 -1.44 1.33
C PRO A 79 4.11 -1.83 0.58
N ALA A 80 4.00 -2.54 -0.55
CA ALA A 80 5.14 -2.98 -1.35
C ALA A 80 4.71 -3.40 -2.77
N ILE A 81 5.63 -3.21 -3.72
CA ILE A 81 5.55 -3.71 -5.10
C ILE A 81 6.75 -4.65 -5.32
N LEU A 82 6.50 -5.89 -5.73
CA LEU A 82 7.52 -6.92 -5.92
C LEU A 82 7.78 -7.12 -7.40
N LEU A 83 8.90 -6.57 -7.87
CA LEU A 83 9.37 -6.66 -9.25
C LEU A 83 10.28 -7.87 -9.42
N ASN A 84 10.23 -8.51 -10.58
CA ASN A 84 11.22 -9.52 -10.94
C ASN A 84 12.57 -8.87 -11.23
N GLY A 85 12.60 -7.75 -11.96
CA GLY A 85 13.82 -7.13 -12.44
C GLY A 85 14.40 -7.85 -13.66
N ILE A 86 15.72 -7.78 -13.83
CA ILE A 86 16.50 -8.40 -14.94
C ILE A 86 15.92 -8.13 -16.35
N GLY A 87 15.25 -7.00 -16.53
CA GLY A 87 14.67 -6.58 -17.80
C GLY A 87 13.28 -7.16 -18.12
N LEU A 88 12.62 -7.84 -17.17
CA LEU A 88 11.23 -8.30 -17.32
C LEU A 88 10.26 -7.11 -17.21
N ASP A 89 10.30 -6.39 -16.09
CA ASP A 89 9.30 -5.37 -15.73
C ASP A 89 9.70 -3.97 -16.21
N LYS A 90 10.01 -3.80 -17.50
CA LYS A 90 10.56 -2.54 -18.04
C LYS A 90 9.66 -1.32 -17.82
N TRP A 91 8.35 -1.52 -17.78
CA TRP A 91 7.37 -0.48 -17.47
C TRP A 91 7.66 0.21 -16.12
N SER A 92 8.30 -0.50 -15.18
CA SER A 92 8.62 0.01 -13.85
C SER A 92 9.59 1.19 -13.87
N ASP A 93 10.40 1.34 -14.93
CA ASP A 93 11.32 2.48 -15.10
C ASP A 93 10.57 3.81 -15.24
N SER A 94 9.33 3.76 -15.74
CA SER A 94 8.46 4.93 -15.96
C SER A 94 7.61 5.30 -14.74
N LEU A 95 7.73 4.54 -13.64
CA LEU A 95 6.98 4.84 -12.43
C LEU A 95 7.42 6.17 -11.79
N PRO A 96 6.50 6.88 -11.13
CA PRO A 96 6.83 7.94 -10.19
C PRO A 96 7.82 7.47 -9.12
N GLU A 97 8.67 8.38 -8.63
CA GLU A 97 9.73 8.05 -7.67
C GLU A 97 9.18 7.47 -6.35
N ASP A 98 8.02 7.93 -5.88
CA ASP A 98 7.36 7.41 -4.69
C ASP A 98 6.91 5.94 -4.84
N LEU A 99 6.55 5.51 -6.05
CA LEU A 99 6.26 4.10 -6.33
C LEU A 99 7.55 3.29 -6.51
N LYS A 100 8.61 3.88 -7.07
CA LYS A 100 9.93 3.23 -7.14
C LYS A 100 10.50 2.95 -5.75
N GLU A 101 10.34 3.88 -4.81
CA GLU A 101 10.77 3.69 -3.41
C GLU A 101 10.06 2.52 -2.72
N LYS A 102 8.81 2.22 -3.10
CA LYS A 102 8.04 1.06 -2.62
C LYS A 102 8.32 -0.23 -3.39
N SER A 103 9.08 -0.14 -4.48
CA SER A 103 9.35 -1.27 -5.35
C SER A 103 10.60 -2.03 -4.91
N HIS A 104 10.52 -3.35 -4.91
CA HIS A 104 11.60 -4.24 -4.52
C HIS A 104 11.86 -5.25 -5.64
N VAL A 105 13.10 -5.27 -6.14
CA VAL A 105 13.55 -6.24 -7.13
C VAL A 105 13.94 -7.53 -6.42
N VAL A 106 13.13 -8.57 -6.58
CA VAL A 106 13.27 -9.83 -5.82
C VAL A 106 14.42 -10.71 -6.29
N THR A 107 15.01 -10.43 -7.45
CA THR A 107 16.22 -11.10 -7.95
C THR A 107 17.50 -10.34 -7.65
N GLU A 108 17.47 -9.29 -6.82
CA GLU A 108 18.67 -8.57 -6.43
C GLU A 108 19.71 -9.54 -5.84
N GLY A 109 20.97 -9.44 -6.29
CA GLY A 109 22.06 -10.31 -5.84
C GLY A 109 22.17 -11.65 -6.57
N ILE A 110 21.21 -12.01 -7.44
CA ILE A 110 21.31 -13.20 -8.29
C ILE A 110 22.23 -12.91 -9.49
N LYS A 111 23.21 -13.77 -9.73
CA LYS A 111 24.08 -13.69 -10.91
C LYS A 111 23.46 -14.45 -12.07
N THR A 112 23.24 -13.77 -13.18
CA THR A 112 22.95 -14.41 -14.47
C THR A 112 24.26 -14.82 -15.14
N GLN A 113 24.26 -15.96 -15.83
CA GLN A 113 25.42 -16.44 -16.59
C GLN A 113 25.54 -15.73 -17.94
#